data_AF-A0A4R5FBX9-F1
#
_entry.id   AF-A0A4R5FBX9-F1
#
_cell.length_a   1.000
_cell.length_b   1.000
_cell.length_c   1.000
_cell.angle_alpha   90.00
_cell.angle_beta   90.00
_cell.angle_gamma   90.00
#
_symmetry.space_group_name_H-M   'P 1'
#
loop_
_entity.id
_entity.type
_entity.pdbx_description
1 polymer ?
#
loop_
_entity_poly.entity_id
_entity_poly.type
_entity_poly.pdbx_seq_one_letter_code
_entity_poly.pdbx_strand_id
1 'polypeptide(L)'
;MKSIREIFKTNPSLLDEPEVAQLLDYCEQLQDEIVEFKFQKTNNKELAMLDMLKEVIKGCNAIEKEQMEHERFGFEAPAYQETISNLKSYILKRCQDEKIYL
;
A
#
# COMPACT_ATOMS: atom_id res chain seq x y z
N MET A 1 -14.05 14.91 -11.39
CA MET A 1 -15.46 14.64 -11.75
C MET A 1 -16.09 15.93 -12.25
N LYS A 2 -17.10 15.87 -13.10
CA LYS A 2 -17.89 17.07 -13.45
C LYS A 2 -18.65 17.54 -12.21
N SER A 3 -18.74 18.84 -11.99
CA SER A 3 -19.54 19.37 -10.89
C SER A 3 -21.03 19.17 -11.14
N ILE A 4 -21.84 19.12 -10.07
CA ILE A 4 -23.31 19.01 -10.16
C ILE A 4 -23.87 20.09 -11.11
N ARG A 5 -23.33 21.32 -11.04
CA ARG A 5 -23.71 22.45 -11.91
C ARG A 5 -23.37 22.24 -13.38
N GLU A 6 -22.31 21.47 -13.67
CA GLU A 6 -21.94 21.11 -15.05
C GLU A 6 -22.81 19.97 -15.60
N ILE A 7 -23.29 19.07 -14.74
CA ILE A 7 -24.17 17.96 -15.10
C ILE A 7 -25.56 18.48 -15.46
N PHE A 8 -26.10 19.39 -14.66
CA PHE A 8 -27.46 19.94 -14.84
C PHE A 8 -27.50 21.27 -15.58
N LYS A 9 -26.40 21.67 -16.25
CA LYS A 9 -26.30 22.97 -16.97
C LYS A 9 -27.40 23.17 -18.02
N THR A 10 -27.82 22.09 -18.68
CA THR A 10 -28.82 22.12 -19.76
C THR A 10 -30.25 22.15 -19.22
N ASN A 11 -30.48 21.65 -18.00
CA ASN A 11 -31.78 21.63 -17.37
C ASN A 11 -31.67 21.75 -15.84
N PRO A 12 -31.55 22.99 -15.31
CA PRO A 12 -31.32 23.22 -13.88
C PRO A 12 -32.50 22.83 -12.99
N SER A 13 -33.73 22.84 -13.52
CA SER A 13 -34.94 22.56 -12.73
C SER A 13 -34.99 21.13 -12.20
N LEU A 14 -34.22 20.21 -12.79
CA LEU A 14 -34.08 18.84 -12.28
C LEU A 14 -33.44 18.80 -10.90
N LEU A 15 -32.70 19.84 -10.49
CA LEU A 15 -32.14 19.91 -9.13
C LEU A 15 -33.21 20.16 -8.06
N ASP A 16 -34.38 20.66 -8.45
CA ASP A 16 -35.50 20.91 -7.55
C ASP A 16 -36.36 19.64 -7.35
N GLU A 17 -36.13 18.60 -8.16
CA GLU A 17 -36.84 17.32 -8.04
C GLU A 17 -36.33 16.55 -6.80
N PRO A 18 -37.24 16.09 -5.93
CA PRO A 18 -36.86 15.46 -4.66
C PRO A 18 -36.05 14.16 -4.86
N GLU A 19 -36.32 13.40 -5.92
CA GLU A 19 -35.56 12.19 -6.25
C GLU A 19 -34.13 12.51 -6.69
N VAL A 20 -33.92 13.65 -7.37
CA VAL A 20 -32.59 14.10 -7.78
C VAL A 20 -31.81 14.60 -6.57
N ALA A 21 -32.46 15.32 -5.65
CA ALA A 21 -31.86 15.71 -4.38
C ALA A 21 -31.42 14.49 -3.55
N GLN A 22 -32.27 13.46 -3.43
CA GLN A 22 -31.91 12.21 -2.76
C GLN A 22 -30.76 11.47 -3.43
N LEU A 23 -30.73 11.43 -4.77
CA LEU A 23 -29.65 10.80 -5.52
C LEU A 23 -28.32 11.52 -5.31
N LEU A 24 -28.32 12.85 -5.28
CA LEU A 24 -27.12 13.65 -5.03
C LEU A 24 -26.58 13.39 -3.62
N ASP A 25 -27.46 13.37 -2.63
CA ASP A 25 -27.10 13.12 -1.23
C ASP A 25 -26.49 11.71 -1.07
N TYR A 26 -27.09 10.70 -1.70
CA TYR A 26 -26.54 9.34 -1.74
C TYR A 26 -25.17 9.27 -2.43
N CYS A 27 -25.00 9.99 -3.54
CA CYS A 27 -23.72 10.03 -4.26
C CYS A 27 -22.63 10.73 -3.45
N GLU A 28 -22.97 11.74 -2.66
CA GLU A 28 -22.05 12.46 -1.78
C GLU A 28 -21.59 11.57 -0.62
N GLN A 29 -22.54 10.89 0.05
CA GLN A 29 -22.22 9.89 1.08
C GLN A 29 -21.30 8.78 0.56
N LEU A 30 -21.58 8.23 -0.63
CA LEU A 30 -20.71 7.25 -1.26
C LEU A 30 -19.32 7.81 -1.60
N GLN A 31 -19.21 9.08 -1.98
CA GLN A 31 -17.90 9.69 -2.24
C GLN A 31 -17.07 9.82 -0.97
N ASP A 32 -17.68 10.25 0.13
CA ASP A 32 -17.01 10.37 1.43
C ASP A 32 -16.51 9.00 1.92
N GLU A 33 -17.36 7.97 1.86
CA GLU A 33 -16.97 6.59 2.19
C GLU A 33 -15.81 6.10 1.32
N ILE A 34 -15.82 6.39 0.01
CA ILE A 34 -14.73 6.02 -0.90
C ILE A 34 -13.43 6.74 -0.54
N VAL A 35 -13.49 8.03 -0.18
CA VAL A 35 -12.31 8.81 0.23
C VAL A 35 -11.73 8.24 1.53
N GLU A 36 -12.58 7.99 2.53
CA GLU A 36 -12.14 7.41 3.80
C GLU A 36 -11.55 6.01 3.59
N PHE A 37 -12.21 5.15 2.80
CA PHE A 37 -11.71 3.82 2.45
C PHE A 37 -10.35 3.87 1.75
N LYS A 38 -10.17 4.81 0.80
CA LYS A 38 -8.87 5.01 0.14
C LYS A 38 -7.80 5.48 1.11
N PHE A 39 -8.13 6.36 2.04
CA PHE A 39 -7.20 6.86 3.06
C PHE A 39 -6.76 5.73 4.00
N GLN A 40 -7.72 4.97 4.56
CA GLN A 40 -7.44 3.80 5.40
C GLN A 40 -6.59 2.76 4.66
N LYS A 41 -6.91 2.48 3.38
CA LYS A 41 -6.13 1.56 2.55
C LYS A 41 -4.70 2.05 2.28
N THR A 42 -4.52 3.36 2.09
CA THR A 42 -3.19 3.96 1.86
C THR A 42 -2.34 3.87 3.11
N ASN A 43 -2.89 4.23 4.27
CA ASN A 43 -2.19 4.09 5.56
C ASN A 43 -1.78 2.64 5.84
N ASN A 44 -2.64 1.66 5.53
CA ASN A 44 -2.30 0.25 5.73
C ASN A 44 -1.09 -0.19 4.86
N LYS A 45 -1.04 0.26 3.60
CA LYS A 45 0.09 -0.04 2.71
C LYS A 45 1.40 0.59 3.16
N GLU A 46 1.38 1.83 3.64
CA GLU A 46 2.57 2.51 4.15
C GLU A 46 3.13 1.80 5.38
N LEU A 47 2.27 1.38 6.31
CA LEU A 47 2.67 0.60 7.49
C LEU A 47 3.26 -0.76 7.07
N ALA A 48 2.61 -1.46 6.14
CA ALA A 48 3.11 -2.74 5.66
C ALA A 48 4.46 -2.62 4.94
N MET A 49 4.69 -1.54 4.17
CA MET A 49 5.98 -1.25 3.56
C MET A 49 7.05 -0.94 4.61
N LEU A 50 6.72 -0.14 5.62
CA LEU A 50 7.64 0.20 6.71
C LEU A 50 8.08 -1.06 7.48
N ASP A 51 7.16 -1.96 7.78
CA ASP A 51 7.47 -3.23 8.46
C ASP A 51 8.31 -4.15 7.58
N MET A 52 7.99 -4.26 6.28
CA MET A 52 8.81 -5.01 5.33
C MET A 52 10.25 -4.47 5.30
N LEU A 53 10.44 -3.15 5.20
CA LEU A 53 11.77 -2.53 5.16
C LEU A 53 12.57 -2.80 6.45
N LYS A 54 11.93 -2.74 7.63
CA LYS A 54 12.58 -3.08 8.90
C LYS A 54 13.08 -4.52 8.93
N GLU A 55 12.27 -5.47 8.46
CA GLU A 55 12.67 -6.88 8.40
C GLU A 55 13.81 -7.11 7.40
N VAL A 56 13.80 -6.44 6.24
CA VAL A 56 14.92 -6.48 5.29
C VAL A 56 16.21 -5.97 5.93
N ILE A 57 16.18 -4.82 6.60
CA ILE A 57 17.36 -4.25 7.28
C ILE A 57 17.88 -5.21 8.35
N LYS A 58 16.98 -5.81 9.15
CA LYS A 58 17.35 -6.79 10.16
C LYS A 58 18.03 -8.02 9.56
N GLY A 59 17.54 -8.51 8.43
CA GLY A 59 18.17 -9.60 7.67
C GLY A 59 19.57 -9.22 7.17
N CYS A 60 19.74 -8.03 6.60
CA CYS A 60 21.05 -7.54 6.17
C CYS A 60 22.04 -7.46 7.34
N ASN A 61 21.64 -6.88 8.47
CA ASN A 61 22.49 -6.77 9.66
C ASN A 61 22.92 -8.13 10.22
N ALA A 62 22.05 -9.15 10.15
CA ALA A 62 22.39 -10.51 10.57
C ALA A 62 23.48 -11.11 9.69
N ILE A 63 23.37 -10.93 8.37
CA ILE A 63 24.36 -11.43 7.40
C ILE A 63 25.69 -10.70 7.51
N GLU A 64 25.67 -9.38 7.74
CA GLU A 64 26.89 -8.63 8.03
C GLU A 64 27.58 -9.13 9.30
N LYS A 65 26.81 -9.50 10.33
CA LYS A 65 27.35 -10.09 11.56
C LYS A 65 27.98 -11.45 11.30
N GLU A 66 27.31 -12.34 10.57
CA GLU A 66 27.86 -13.63 10.18
C GLU A 66 29.15 -13.47 9.35
N GLN A 67 29.19 -12.49 8.44
CA GLN A 67 30.40 -12.19 7.67
C GLN A 67 31.55 -11.71 8.56
N MET A 68 31.28 -10.79 9.49
CA MET A 68 32.29 -10.34 10.46
C MET A 68 32.80 -11.51 11.32
N GLU A 69 31.91 -12.42 11.71
CA GLU A 69 32.24 -13.61 12.48
C GLU A 69 33.11 -14.59 11.67
N HIS A 70 32.80 -14.80 10.39
CA HIS A 70 33.62 -15.54 9.45
C HIS A 70 35.03 -14.93 9.32
N GLU A 71 35.13 -13.62 9.05
CA GLU A 71 36.41 -12.93 8.86
C GLU A 71 37.28 -12.92 10.13
N ARG A 72 36.65 -12.77 11.30
CA ARG A 72 37.36 -12.59 12.57
C ARG A 72 37.74 -13.91 13.24
N PHE A 73 36.92 -14.93 13.09
CA PHE A 73 37.06 -16.18 13.84
C PHE A 73 37.15 -17.43 12.94
N GLY A 74 37.00 -17.28 11.63
CA GLY A 74 37.04 -18.41 10.70
C GLY A 74 35.80 -19.31 10.77
N PHE A 75 34.66 -18.78 11.23
CA PHE A 75 33.38 -19.49 11.19
C PHE A 75 32.94 -19.76 9.75
N GLU A 76 31.84 -20.48 9.55
CA GLU A 76 31.32 -20.72 8.20
C GLU A 76 30.91 -19.40 7.54
N ALA A 77 31.19 -19.28 6.24
CA ALA A 77 30.82 -18.09 5.49
C ALA A 77 29.29 -18.02 5.29
N PRO A 78 28.68 -16.83 5.26
CA PRO A 78 27.26 -16.70 4.99
C PRO A 78 26.86 -17.30 3.64
N ALA A 79 25.70 -17.95 3.59
CA ALA A 79 25.14 -18.50 2.36
C ALA A 79 24.51 -17.40 1.46
N TYR A 80 25.33 -16.47 0.96
CA TYR A 80 24.88 -15.26 0.27
C TYR A 80 23.85 -15.49 -0.84
N GLN A 81 24.07 -16.50 -1.69
CA GLN A 81 23.18 -16.79 -2.80
C GLN A 81 21.79 -17.22 -2.33
N GLU A 82 21.74 -18.06 -1.31
CA GLU A 82 20.49 -18.53 -0.70
C GLU A 82 19.79 -17.38 0.03
N THR A 83 20.54 -16.62 0.84
CA THR A 83 20.03 -15.44 1.54
C THR A 83 19.41 -14.41 0.59
N ILE A 84 20.09 -14.08 -0.51
CA ILE A 84 19.57 -13.14 -1.51
C ILE A 84 18.29 -13.69 -2.17
N SER A 85 18.26 -14.99 -2.46
CA SER A 85 17.08 -15.65 -3.03
C SER A 85 15.90 -15.60 -2.06
N ASN A 86 16.13 -15.91 -0.80
CA ASN A 86 15.13 -15.85 0.27
C ASN A 86 14.60 -14.43 0.47
N LEU A 87 15.48 -13.42 0.46
CA LEU A 87 15.10 -12.02 0.56
C LEU A 87 14.22 -11.58 -0.60
N LYS A 88 14.58 -11.95 -1.84
CA LYS A 88 13.75 -11.67 -3.03
C LYS A 88 12.38 -12.33 -2.92
N SER A 89 12.32 -13.59 -2.53
CA SER A 89 11.05 -14.31 -2.33
C SER A 89 10.19 -13.68 -1.25
N TYR A 90 10.79 -13.24 -0.14
CA TYR A 90 10.09 -12.53 0.93
C TYR A 90 9.46 -11.23 0.43
N ILE A 91 10.25 -10.38 -0.24
CA ILE A 91 9.77 -9.10 -0.78
C ILE A 91 8.63 -9.32 -1.77
N LEU A 92 8.81 -10.23 -2.75
CA LEU A 92 7.79 -10.51 -3.76
C LEU A 92 6.49 -11.02 -3.14
N LYS A 93 6.58 -11.96 -2.19
CA LYS A 93 5.41 -12.49 -1.49
C LYS A 93 4.69 -11.40 -0.70
N ARG A 94 5.43 -10.55 0.02
CA ARG A 94 4.84 -9.49 0.83
C ARG A 94 4.20 -8.41 -0.04
N CYS A 95 4.81 -8.08 -1.18
CA CYS A 95 4.20 -7.22 -2.17
C CYS A 95 2.91 -7.80 -2.74
N GLN A 96 2.86 -9.11 -3.01
CA GLN A 96 1.64 -9.79 -3.45
C GLN A 96 0.52 -9.71 -2.39
N ASP A 97 0.82 -10.04 -1.14
CA ASP A 97 -0.15 -10.02 -0.03
C ASP A 97 -0.77 -8.62 0.16
N GLU A 98 0.07 -7.59 0.08
CA GLU A 98 -0.31 -6.19 0.30
C GLU A 98 -0.81 -5.48 -0.97
N LYS A 99 -0.90 -6.21 -2.08
CA LYS A 99 -1.28 -5.68 -3.41
C LYS A 99 -0.44 -4.45 -3.78
N ILE A 100 0.86 -4.55 -3.50
CA ILE A 100 1.90 -3.63 -3.95
C ILE A 100 2.42 -4.23 -5.26
N TYR A 101 2.19 -3.53 -6.37
CA TYR A 101 2.69 -3.95 -7.68
C TYR A 101 4.06 -3.31 -7.86
N LEU A 102 5.10 -4.15 -7.91
CA LEU A 102 6.51 -3.76 -8.13
C LEU A 102 6.78 -3.51 -9.62
#